data_AF-A0A6P5WYA6-F1
#
_entry.id   AF-A0A6P5WYA6-F1
#
_cell.length_a   1.000
_cell.length_b   1.000
_cell.length_c   1.000
_cell.angle_alpha   90.00
_cell.angle_beta   90.00
_cell.angle_gamma   90.00
#
_symmetry.space_group_name_H-M   'P 1'
#
loop_
_entity.id
_entity.type
_entity.pdbx_description
1 polymer ?
#
loop_
_entity_poly.entity_id
_entity_poly.type
_entity_poly.pdbx_seq_one_letter_code
_entity_poly.pdbx_strand_id
1 'polypeptide(L)'
;MEGIKGVLMMVCLASGILVGQSTASFQSCYMGCFVLCVITTENTVFSCSVKCLKDCIIPSSTDLASLNKDDTQYFCKLGCAVSLCANLSSKENPGVQKVGRCVDSCSETCAKTN
;
A
#
# COMPACT_ATOMS: atom_id res chain seq x y z
N MET A 1 -36.39 2.95 -5.96
CA MET A 1 -35.22 2.08 -6.27
C MET A 1 -34.03 2.72 -5.57
N GLU A 2 -33.96 2.64 -4.24
CA GLU A 2 -33.01 3.45 -3.43
C GLU A 2 -32.39 2.69 -2.25
N GLY A 3 -32.82 1.46 -1.96
CA GLY A 3 -32.37 0.73 -0.77
C GLY A 3 -31.07 -0.07 -0.91
N ILE A 4 -30.57 -0.31 -2.13
CA ILE A 4 -29.43 -1.22 -2.36
C ILE A 4 -28.08 -0.48 -2.28
N LYS A 5 -28.08 0.84 -2.53
CA LYS A 5 -26.88 1.68 -2.46
C LYS A 5 -26.37 1.87 -1.03
N GLY A 6 -27.25 1.83 -0.03
CA GLY A 6 -26.89 2.01 1.38
C GLY A 6 -26.21 0.79 2.00
N VAL A 7 -26.58 -0.43 1.59
CA VAL A 7 -26.01 -1.67 2.14
C VAL A 7 -24.58 -1.87 1.65
N LEU A 8 -24.30 -1.58 0.37
CA LEU A 8 -22.94 -1.67 -0.18
C LEU A 8 -21.99 -0.64 0.46
N MET A 9 -22.49 0.57 0.76
CA MET A 9 -21.74 1.61 1.46
C MET A 9 -21.42 1.21 2.92
N MET A 10 -22.34 0.51 3.60
CA MET A 10 -22.13 0.10 5.01
C MET A 10 -21.16 -1.07 5.17
N VAL A 11 -21.04 -1.98 4.20
CA VAL A 11 -20.02 -3.04 4.25
C VAL A 11 -18.61 -2.47 4.05
N CYS A 12 -18.47 -1.33 3.36
CA CYS A 12 -17.18 -0.63 3.22
C CYS A 12 -16.80 0.20 4.45
N LEU A 13 -17.76 0.57 5.30
CA LEU A 13 -17.52 1.41 6.48
C LEU A 13 -17.04 0.63 7.71
N ALA A 14 -17.18 -0.70 7.72
CA ALA A 14 -16.68 -1.55 8.81
C ALA A 14 -15.14 -1.74 8.78
N SER A 15 -14.46 -1.40 7.68
CA SER A 15 -12.99 -1.41 7.59
C SER A 15 -12.31 -0.16 8.17
N GLY A 16 -13.06 0.71 8.87
CA GLY A 16 -12.60 2.01 9.33
C GLY A 16 -12.03 2.08 10.75
N ILE A 17 -11.81 0.97 11.46
CA ILE A 17 -11.28 1.03 12.83
C ILE A 17 -10.28 -0.08 13.08
N LEU A 18 -9.01 0.16 12.74
CA LEU A 18 -7.90 -0.42 13.49
C LEU A 18 -6.66 0.49 13.36
N VAL A 19 -6.76 1.64 14.03
CA VAL A 19 -5.60 2.44 14.43
C VAL A 19 -4.74 1.55 15.35
N GLY A 20 -3.72 0.90 14.78
CA GLY A 20 -2.81 0.02 15.51
C GLY A 20 -1.96 -0.99 14.71
N GLN A 21 -1.75 -0.83 13.40
CA GLN A 21 -1.14 -1.89 12.56
C GLN A 21 -0.04 -1.37 11.61
N SER A 22 1.15 -1.02 12.10
CA SER A 22 2.18 -0.42 11.24
C SER A 22 2.81 -1.37 10.19
N THR A 23 2.69 -2.71 10.35
CA THR A 23 3.22 -3.69 9.36
C THR A 23 2.12 -4.62 8.82
N ALA A 24 1.16 -5.01 9.67
CA ALA A 24 0.08 -5.91 9.27
C ALA A 24 -0.89 -5.25 8.26
N SER A 25 -1.15 -3.94 8.37
CA SER A 25 -2.05 -3.22 7.46
C SER A 25 -1.47 -3.12 6.04
N PHE A 26 -0.18 -2.79 5.93
CA PHE A 26 0.52 -2.74 4.64
C PHE A 26 0.54 -4.12 3.98
N GLN A 27 0.88 -5.17 4.72
CA GLN A 27 0.96 -6.52 4.19
C GLN A 27 -0.39 -7.01 3.61
N SER A 28 -1.48 -6.79 4.35
CA SER A 28 -2.83 -7.13 3.88
C SER A 28 -3.25 -6.29 2.67
N CYS A 29 -2.96 -4.97 2.67
CA CYS A 29 -3.22 -4.10 1.52
C CYS A 29 -2.46 -4.57 0.28
N TYR A 30 -1.14 -4.77 0.41
CA TYR A 30 -0.27 -5.13 -0.70
C TYR A 30 -0.64 -6.47 -1.29
N MET A 31 -0.92 -7.47 -0.44
CA MET A 31 -1.35 -8.79 -0.89
C MET A 31 -2.65 -8.72 -1.70
N GLY A 32 -3.66 -8.03 -1.17
CA GLY A 32 -4.96 -7.89 -1.85
C GLY A 32 -4.83 -7.17 -3.19
N CYS A 33 -4.12 -6.03 -3.20
CA CYS A 33 -3.90 -5.27 -4.42
C CYS A 33 -3.12 -6.08 -5.46
N PHE A 34 -2.04 -6.76 -5.07
CA PHE A 34 -1.15 -7.44 -5.99
C PHE A 34 -1.85 -8.61 -6.69
N VAL A 35 -2.56 -9.45 -5.91
CA VAL A 35 -3.33 -10.58 -6.44
C VAL A 35 -4.41 -10.08 -7.41
N LEU A 36 -5.14 -9.02 -7.04
CA LEU A 36 -6.17 -8.44 -7.89
C LEU A 36 -5.57 -7.89 -9.19
N CYS A 37 -4.43 -7.18 -9.12
CA CYS A 37 -3.78 -6.60 -10.29
C CYS A 37 -3.31 -7.67 -11.29
N VAL A 38 -2.65 -8.72 -10.80
CA VAL A 38 -2.12 -9.79 -11.66
C VAL A 38 -3.24 -10.55 -12.36
N ILE A 39 -4.40 -10.73 -11.71
CA ILE A 39 -5.53 -11.48 -12.28
C ILE A 39 -6.36 -10.64 -13.25
N THR A 40 -6.50 -9.33 -13.00
CA THR A 40 -7.49 -8.51 -13.74
C THR A 40 -6.95 -7.84 -14.99
N THR A 41 -5.65 -7.54 -15.07
CA THR A 41 -5.19 -6.50 -16.01
C THR A 41 -4.12 -6.92 -17.01
N GLU A 42 -3.74 -8.21 -17.12
CA GLU A 42 -2.59 -8.66 -17.95
C GLU A 42 -1.29 -7.85 -17.68
N ASN A 43 -1.20 -7.22 -16.51
CA ASN A 43 -0.08 -6.37 -16.13
C ASN A 43 1.14 -7.23 -15.80
N THR A 44 2.34 -6.68 -16.03
CA THR A 44 3.56 -7.31 -15.55
C THR A 44 3.56 -7.32 -14.02
N VAL A 45 4.20 -8.33 -13.43
CA VAL A 45 4.39 -8.44 -11.98
C VAL A 45 4.96 -7.15 -11.41
N PHE A 46 5.97 -6.57 -12.08
CA PHE A 46 6.59 -5.32 -11.68
C PHE A 46 5.58 -4.14 -11.68
N SER A 47 4.77 -4.01 -12.74
CA SER A 47 3.72 -2.98 -12.82
C SER A 47 2.74 -3.09 -11.65
N CYS A 48 2.31 -4.31 -11.34
CA CYS A 48 1.45 -4.58 -10.19
C CYS A 48 2.12 -4.25 -8.86
N SER A 49 3.38 -4.64 -8.67
CA SER A 49 4.14 -4.28 -7.47
C SER A 49 4.21 -2.77 -7.29
N VAL A 50 4.56 -2.02 -8.34
CA VAL A 50 4.66 -0.56 -8.30
C VAL A 50 3.31 0.08 -7.99
N LYS A 51 2.24 -0.37 -8.67
CA LYS A 51 0.89 0.12 -8.44
C LYS A 51 0.45 -0.12 -6.98
N CYS A 52 0.69 -1.31 -6.45
CA CYS A 52 0.29 -1.66 -5.10
C CYS A 52 1.16 -1.04 -4.02
N LEU A 53 2.46 -0.83 -4.28
CA LEU A 53 3.31 -0.02 -3.41
C LEU A 53 2.77 1.41 -3.33
N LYS A 54 2.38 2.00 -4.46
CA LYS A 54 1.75 3.31 -4.47
C LYS A 54 0.46 3.28 -3.65
N ASP A 55 -0.50 2.47 -4.05
CA ASP A 55 -1.84 2.44 -3.45
C ASP A 55 -1.84 2.06 -1.94
N CYS A 56 -0.83 1.32 -1.47
CA CYS A 56 -0.72 0.89 -0.06
C CYS A 56 0.27 1.71 0.79
N ILE A 57 1.15 2.52 0.19
CA ILE A 57 2.01 3.45 0.92
C ILE A 57 1.33 4.83 1.02
N ILE A 58 0.58 5.29 0.00
CA ILE A 58 -0.17 6.56 0.09
C ILE A 58 -1.27 6.42 1.14
N PRO A 59 -1.30 7.26 2.20
CA PRO A 59 -2.46 7.33 3.05
C PRO A 59 -3.66 7.88 2.25
N SER A 60 -4.88 7.54 2.67
CA SER A 60 -6.10 7.96 1.97
C SER A 60 -6.21 9.49 1.92
N SER A 61 -6.95 10.04 0.96
CA SER A 61 -7.07 11.50 0.72
C SER A 61 -7.50 12.33 1.95
N THR A 62 -8.08 11.71 2.97
CA THR A 62 -8.46 12.34 4.25
C THR A 62 -7.25 12.65 5.14
N ASP A 63 -6.16 11.89 5.05
CA ASP A 63 -4.89 12.14 5.77
C ASP A 63 -3.99 13.14 5.03
N LEU A 64 -4.22 13.35 3.73
CA LEU A 64 -3.47 14.28 2.88
C LEU A 64 -3.57 15.74 3.36
N ALA A 65 -4.63 16.09 4.08
CA ALA A 65 -4.77 17.41 4.70
C ALA A 65 -3.79 17.64 5.86
N SER A 66 -3.22 16.58 6.45
CA SER A 66 -2.25 16.63 7.56
C SER A 66 -0.79 16.52 7.10
N LEU A 67 -0.52 16.39 5.80
CA LEU A 67 0.80 16.04 5.24
C LEU A 67 1.86 17.16 5.24
N ASN A 68 1.60 18.30 5.90
CA ASN A 68 2.42 19.52 5.83
C ASN A 68 3.89 19.38 6.34
N LYS A 69 4.29 18.24 6.88
CA LYS A 69 5.68 17.94 7.29
C LYS A 69 6.17 16.53 6.91
N ASP A 70 5.27 15.68 6.41
CA ASP A 70 5.48 14.25 6.15
C ASP A 70 5.70 13.95 4.65
N ASP A 71 5.39 14.91 3.77
CA ASP A 71 5.44 14.80 2.31
C ASP A 71 6.81 14.32 1.79
N THR A 72 7.92 14.85 2.33
CA THR A 72 9.27 14.46 1.89
C THR A 72 9.64 13.04 2.32
N GLN A 73 9.30 12.64 3.55
CA GLN A 73 9.56 11.28 4.04
C GLN A 73 8.70 10.26 3.31
N TYR A 74 7.46 10.65 3.01
CA TYR A 74 6.53 9.88 2.20
C TYR A 74 7.07 9.62 0.78
N PHE A 75 7.46 10.67 0.05
CA PHE A 75 8.01 10.50 -1.30
C PHE A 75 9.34 9.75 -1.29
N CYS A 76 10.18 9.97 -0.27
CA CYS A 76 11.40 9.19 -0.06
C CYS A 76 11.07 7.70 0.10
N LYS A 77 10.10 7.36 0.97
CA LYS A 77 9.70 5.98 1.22
C LYS A 77 9.13 5.32 -0.04
N LEU A 78 8.26 6.02 -0.77
CA LEU A 78 7.69 5.53 -2.03
C LEU A 78 8.78 5.31 -3.08
N GLY A 79 9.66 6.29 -3.30
CA GLY A 79 10.75 6.18 -4.27
C GLY A 79 11.72 5.04 -3.94
N CYS A 80 12.09 4.91 -2.67
CA CYS A 80 12.90 3.80 -2.17
C CYS A 80 12.20 2.45 -2.41
N ALA A 81 10.92 2.35 -2.05
CA ALA A 81 10.18 1.10 -2.16
C ALA A 81 9.96 0.66 -3.62
N VAL A 82 9.64 1.59 -4.51
CA VAL A 82 9.52 1.29 -5.95
C VAL A 82 10.86 0.80 -6.52
N SER A 83 11.97 1.43 -6.11
CA SER A 83 13.30 1.10 -6.63
C SER A 83 13.83 -0.24 -6.09
N LEU A 84 13.62 -0.54 -4.80
CA LEU A 84 14.23 -1.69 -4.12
C LEU A 84 13.26 -2.87 -3.93
N CYS A 85 11.97 -2.61 -3.77
CA CYS A 85 11.01 -3.62 -3.34
C CYS A 85 10.13 -4.17 -4.47
N ALA A 86 9.96 -3.45 -5.59
CA ALA A 86 9.01 -3.83 -6.64
C ALA A 86 9.35 -5.18 -7.35
N ASN A 87 10.62 -5.56 -7.39
CA ASN A 87 11.08 -6.82 -7.96
C ASN A 87 11.08 -8.00 -6.97
N LEU A 88 10.62 -7.79 -5.73
CA LEU A 88 10.60 -8.84 -4.71
C LEU A 88 9.39 -9.75 -4.81
N SER A 89 8.40 -9.37 -5.63
CA SER A 89 7.21 -10.16 -5.92
C SER A 89 7.38 -10.94 -7.22
N SER A 90 6.75 -12.11 -7.27
CA SER A 90 6.61 -12.94 -8.47
C SER A 90 5.14 -13.32 -8.67
N LYS A 91 4.82 -13.90 -9.84
CA LYS A 91 3.45 -14.35 -10.14
C LYS A 91 2.97 -15.43 -9.17
N GLU A 92 3.87 -16.30 -8.71
CA GLU A 92 3.58 -17.41 -7.81
C GLU A 92 3.64 -16.99 -6.34
N ASN A 93 4.43 -15.96 -6.03
CA ASN A 93 4.62 -15.50 -4.67
C ASN A 93 4.66 -13.97 -4.60
N PRO A 94 3.61 -13.30 -4.06
CA PRO A 94 3.61 -11.85 -3.88
C PRO A 94 4.74 -11.36 -2.97
N GLY A 95 5.43 -12.23 -2.23
CA GLY A 95 6.61 -11.84 -1.45
C GLY A 95 6.29 -10.89 -0.31
N VAL A 96 5.05 -10.91 0.20
CA VAL A 96 4.44 -9.93 1.11
C VAL A 96 5.33 -9.61 2.31
N GLN A 97 5.93 -10.62 2.95
CA GLN A 97 6.84 -10.41 4.08
C GLN A 97 8.14 -9.71 3.66
N LYS A 98 8.70 -10.09 2.51
CA LYS A 98 9.94 -9.53 1.98
C LYS A 98 9.74 -8.08 1.53
N VAL A 99 8.62 -7.81 0.86
CA VAL A 99 8.19 -6.45 0.48
C VAL A 99 7.93 -5.61 1.72
N GLY A 100 7.21 -6.14 2.72
CA GLY A 100 6.95 -5.44 3.99
C GLY A 100 8.24 -5.01 4.69
N ARG A 101 9.18 -5.95 4.91
CA ARG A 101 10.49 -5.63 5.51
C ARG A 101 11.30 -4.63 4.69
N CYS A 102 11.21 -4.71 3.36
CA CYS A 102 11.88 -3.77 2.47
C CYS A 102 11.29 -2.36 2.60
N VAL A 103 9.96 -2.23 2.69
CA VAL A 103 9.27 -0.96 2.94
C VAL A 103 9.57 -0.41 4.33
N ASP A 104 9.67 -1.25 5.35
CA ASP A 104 10.08 -0.85 6.70
C ASP A 104 11.51 -0.28 6.69
N SER A 105 12.45 -0.95 6.01
CA SER A 105 13.83 -0.46 5.85
C SER A 105 13.90 0.87 5.09
N CYS A 106 13.05 1.06 4.07
CA CYS A 106 12.90 2.35 3.40
C CYS A 106 12.36 3.43 4.36
N SER A 107 11.39 3.08 5.20
CA SER A 107 10.85 3.98 6.22
C SER A 107 11.92 4.45 7.20
N GLU A 108 12.75 3.52 7.69
CA GLU A 108 13.85 3.85 8.60
C GLU A 108 14.92 4.71 7.94
N THR A 109 15.27 4.41 6.68
CA THR A 109 16.26 5.20 5.91
C THR A 109 15.78 6.63 5.72
N CYS A 110 14.52 6.81 5.36
CA CYS A 110 13.92 8.13 5.12
C CYS A 110 13.63 8.91 6.41
N ALA A 111 13.44 8.22 7.53
CA ALA A 111 13.31 8.83 8.85
C ALA A 111 14.65 9.33 9.41
N LYS A 112 15.78 8.72 8.98
CA LYS A 112 17.14 9.05 9.45
C LYS A 112 17.74 10.31 8.81
N THR A 113 17.02 11.03 7.96
CA THR A 113 17.48 12.31 7.41
C THR A 113 17.47 13.39 8.51
N ASN A 114 18.57 13.49 9.27
CA ASN A 114 18.95 14.63 10.11
C ASN A 114 20.18 15.28 9.50
#